data_AF-A0A1F2QDK5-F1
#
_entry.id   AF-A0A1F2QDK5-F1
#
_cell.length_a   1.000
_cell.length_b   1.000
_cell.length_c   1.000
_cell.angle_alpha   90.00
_cell.angle_beta   90.00
_cell.angle_gamma   90.00
#
_symmetry.space_group_name_H-M   'P 1'
#
loop_
_entity.id
_entity.type
_entity.pdbx_description
1 polymer ?
#
loop_
_entity_poly.entity_id
_entity_poly.type
_entity_poly.pdbx_seq_one_letter_code
_entity_poly.pdbx_strand_id
1 'polypeptide(L)'
;MVASAAGAQTFNMTLLGGRETGAGGDPDGRGLAVISFDGTTVMYYIWVRDIAQPTAAHIHTGLAGQSGTVVVSLNPSFSSPSAGVYVARGSVTSDSATVDAILQRPNAYYVNVHNASFPDGAVRGQLLGDGTSSLAYASTLRGSREPGGGDPAGTGYATAILDGTTVYYFLWVKGIATPTLAHIHSGSSGQNGPVVINFSPSFTNGVASGNVTADTGLLAQIVAQPESFYFNVHNASFQNGALRGQLGPTETDIYFPVVARNPGLGTSLFKTDLRIVSLTDDAATVYAEWYPKTTAGSLGPAQVAQVSVSPNGEAVIDDAVNVLFGANDRGALRLLSAFPMRAVVHNFNDQRSAGTGTFGLSLDGLSYDGALTSGLLVFNSHRPKTDGLDFRTNIGYFNPNPSAVVVTFNVRKPDGTLVGQPSTRTIPGWANEQGFFYQTIPGIPANQQTLANFYVTFIASKPVFMFSAVVDNRTDDAFQQAAIPVPAGVTSVPGAPPTAAITSPSGNLTVATGQAVSFVGTGSDPSGLFFTGHWDFGDGVSVDGLSV
;
A
#
# COMPACT_ATOMS: atom_id res chain seq x y z
N MET A 1 -16.13 23.09 5.62
CA MET A 1 -16.98 21.88 5.74
C MET A 1 -17.25 21.39 4.34
N VAL A 2 -16.64 20.28 3.96
CA VAL A 2 -16.97 19.58 2.70
C VAL A 2 -18.30 18.88 2.94
N ALA A 3 -19.27 19.08 2.06
CA ALA A 3 -20.56 18.39 2.15
C ALA A 3 -20.33 16.88 2.12
N SER A 4 -20.92 16.14 3.08
CA SER A 4 -20.93 14.68 3.08
C SER A 4 -21.43 14.19 1.72
N ALA A 5 -20.70 13.26 1.09
CA ALA A 5 -21.16 12.62 -0.13
C ALA A 5 -22.58 12.07 0.11
N ALA A 6 -23.54 12.43 -0.76
CA ALA A 6 -24.90 11.95 -0.67
C ALA A 6 -24.95 10.47 -1.09
N GLY A 7 -24.62 9.56 -0.18
CA GLY A 7 -24.60 8.11 -0.42
C GLY A 7 -23.82 7.36 0.64
N ALA A 8 -24.01 6.04 0.71
CA ALA A 8 -23.24 5.20 1.61
C ALA A 8 -21.76 5.21 1.20
N GLN A 9 -20.85 5.33 2.18
CA GLN A 9 -19.41 5.24 1.94
C GLN A 9 -18.90 3.87 2.34
N THR A 10 -18.35 3.13 1.38
CA THR A 10 -17.88 1.76 1.57
C THR A 10 -16.36 1.70 1.50
N PHE A 11 -15.78 0.94 2.41
CA PHE A 11 -14.36 0.64 2.49
C PHE A 11 -14.14 -0.87 2.44
N ASN A 12 -13.07 -1.29 1.78
CA ASN A 12 -12.60 -2.68 1.83
C ASN A 12 -11.19 -2.71 2.35
N MET A 13 -10.90 -3.68 3.21
CA MET A 13 -9.55 -3.88 3.70
C MET A 13 -9.20 -5.34 3.77
N THR A 14 -7.99 -5.64 3.30
CA THR A 14 -7.36 -6.93 3.53
C THR A 14 -7.01 -7.03 5.01
N LEU A 15 -7.33 -8.15 5.64
CA LEU A 15 -6.97 -8.44 7.02
C LEU A 15 -5.79 -9.40 7.02
N LEU A 16 -4.73 -9.13 7.79
CA LEU A 16 -3.58 -10.03 7.95
C LEU A 16 -3.16 -10.06 9.42
N GLY A 17 -2.71 -11.20 9.94
CA GLY A 17 -2.21 -11.27 11.31
C GLY A 17 -0.89 -10.54 11.52
N GLY A 18 -0.04 -10.48 10.50
CA GLY A 18 1.19 -9.67 10.51
C GLY A 18 0.98 -8.15 10.58
N ARG A 19 -0.28 -7.67 10.49
CA ARG A 19 -0.64 -6.25 10.68
C ARG A 19 -1.03 -5.91 12.11
N GLU A 20 -1.26 -6.91 12.96
CA GLU A 20 -1.47 -6.70 14.38
C GLU A 20 -0.19 -6.24 15.07
N THR A 21 -0.36 -5.53 16.18
CA THR A 21 0.73 -4.93 16.96
C THR A 21 0.94 -5.68 18.27
N GLY A 22 2.03 -5.36 19.00
CA GLY A 22 2.31 -6.03 20.27
C GLY A 22 2.75 -7.47 20.07
N ALA A 23 1.98 -8.43 20.60
CA ALA A 23 2.28 -9.85 20.47
C ALA A 23 2.11 -10.40 19.04
N GLY A 24 1.49 -9.62 18.15
CA GLY A 24 1.17 -10.03 16.78
C GLY A 24 -0.12 -10.86 16.71
N GLY A 25 -0.61 -11.03 15.49
CA GLY A 25 -1.80 -11.82 15.18
C GLY A 25 -1.43 -13.20 14.64
N ASP A 26 -2.42 -13.86 14.06
CA ASP A 26 -2.29 -15.19 13.48
C ASP A 26 -1.38 -15.16 12.24
N PRO A 27 -0.18 -15.78 12.26
CA PRO A 27 0.83 -15.55 11.23
C PRO A 27 0.42 -15.90 9.80
N ASP A 28 -0.46 -16.90 9.63
CA ASP A 28 -1.03 -17.34 8.35
C ASP A 28 -2.47 -16.85 8.12
N GLY A 29 -3.05 -16.20 9.14
CA GLY A 29 -4.38 -15.63 9.10
C GLY A 29 -4.51 -14.52 8.07
N ARG A 30 -5.54 -14.64 7.23
CA ARG A 30 -5.88 -13.63 6.21
C ARG A 30 -7.38 -13.41 6.09
N GLY A 31 -7.78 -12.29 5.52
CA GLY A 31 -9.20 -12.00 5.31
C GLY A 31 -9.46 -10.76 4.48
N LEU A 32 -10.75 -10.46 4.34
CA LEU A 32 -11.26 -9.21 3.79
C LEU A 32 -12.43 -8.74 4.67
N ALA A 33 -12.43 -7.48 5.05
CA ALA A 33 -13.60 -6.81 5.60
C ALA A 33 -14.12 -5.77 4.61
N VAL A 34 -15.45 -5.65 4.52
CA VAL A 34 -16.17 -4.60 3.81
C VAL A 34 -17.01 -3.87 4.85
N ILE A 35 -16.74 -2.59 5.04
CA ILE A 35 -17.47 -1.73 5.98
C ILE A 35 -18.16 -0.61 5.20
N SER A 36 -19.47 -0.48 5.34
CA SER A 36 -20.26 0.54 4.66
C SER A 36 -21.02 1.40 5.66
N PHE A 37 -20.86 2.72 5.55
CA PHE A 37 -21.53 3.72 6.38
C PHE A 37 -22.68 4.34 5.60
N ASP A 38 -23.93 4.05 5.99
CA ASP A 38 -25.16 4.68 5.47
C ASP A 38 -25.81 5.48 6.60
N GLY A 39 -25.41 6.76 6.70
CA GLY A 39 -25.68 7.57 7.89
C GLY A 39 -25.06 6.92 9.13
N THR A 40 -25.86 6.69 10.16
CA THR A 40 -25.44 6.04 11.42
C THR A 40 -25.44 4.51 11.34
N THR A 41 -25.86 3.92 10.22
CA THR A 41 -25.87 2.47 10.03
C THR A 41 -24.52 2.01 9.50
N VAL A 42 -23.85 1.16 10.26
CA VAL A 42 -22.57 0.55 9.89
C VAL A 42 -22.84 -0.89 9.46
N MET A 43 -22.85 -1.14 8.16
CA MET A 43 -22.97 -2.48 7.60
C MET A 43 -21.59 -3.11 7.48
N TYR A 44 -21.49 -4.40 7.78
CA TYR A 44 -20.24 -5.14 7.64
C TYR A 44 -20.45 -6.47 6.89
N TYR A 45 -19.43 -6.84 6.15
CA TYR A 45 -19.17 -8.20 5.69
C TYR A 45 -17.71 -8.53 6.03
N ILE A 46 -17.49 -9.68 6.64
CA ILE A 46 -16.17 -10.15 7.07
C ILE A 46 -16.01 -11.55 6.52
N TRP A 47 -14.93 -11.78 5.79
CA TRP A 47 -14.45 -13.09 5.36
C TRP A 47 -13.04 -13.27 5.92
N VAL A 48 -12.80 -14.33 6.67
CA VAL A 48 -11.48 -14.65 7.24
C VAL A 48 -11.17 -16.12 7.02
N ARG A 49 -9.88 -16.41 6.86
CA ARG A 49 -9.37 -17.73 6.54
C ARG A 49 -8.07 -18.00 7.28
N ASP A 50 -7.87 -19.29 7.58
CA ASP A 50 -6.69 -19.84 8.25
C ASP A 50 -6.47 -19.15 9.60
N ILE A 51 -7.58 -19.02 10.36
CA ILE A 51 -7.56 -18.60 11.76
C ILE A 51 -8.37 -19.59 12.62
N ALA A 52 -8.13 -19.60 13.93
CA ALA A 52 -9.04 -20.28 14.86
C ALA A 52 -10.42 -19.60 14.92
N GLN A 53 -11.42 -20.30 15.47
CA GLN A 53 -12.82 -19.85 15.51
C GLN A 53 -12.95 -18.38 15.99
N PRO A 54 -13.41 -17.46 15.12
CA PRO A 54 -13.54 -16.06 15.47
C PRO A 54 -14.70 -15.84 16.44
N THR A 55 -14.52 -14.87 17.34
CA THR A 55 -15.41 -14.61 18.49
C THR A 55 -15.92 -13.17 18.52
N ALA A 56 -15.16 -12.22 17.97
CA ALA A 56 -15.53 -10.81 17.93
C ALA A 56 -14.88 -10.10 16.74
N ALA A 57 -15.43 -8.95 16.36
CA ALA A 57 -14.82 -8.02 15.43
C ALA A 57 -15.21 -6.60 15.79
N HIS A 58 -14.28 -5.67 15.63
CA HIS A 58 -14.44 -4.29 16.06
C HIS A 58 -13.85 -3.31 15.04
N ILE A 59 -14.33 -2.08 15.07
CA ILE A 59 -13.60 -0.92 14.52
C ILE A 59 -12.91 -0.23 15.68
N HIS A 60 -11.60 -0.05 15.56
CA HIS A 60 -10.75 0.63 16.52
C HIS A 60 -10.21 1.94 15.95
N THR A 61 -9.86 2.87 16.83
CA THR A 61 -8.93 3.97 16.49
C THR A 61 -7.50 3.43 16.39
N GLY A 62 -6.69 4.00 15.51
CA GLY A 62 -5.26 3.72 15.42
C GLY A 62 -4.76 3.81 13.97
N LEU A 63 -3.64 4.51 13.77
CA LEU A 63 -2.90 4.46 12.51
C LEU A 63 -2.25 3.08 12.34
N ALA A 64 -1.83 2.76 11.11
CA ALA A 64 -1.07 1.55 10.83
C ALA A 64 0.13 1.42 11.78
N GLY A 65 0.27 0.25 12.43
CA GLY A 65 1.32 -0.02 13.42
C GLY A 65 1.02 0.50 14.83
N GLN A 66 -0.17 1.04 15.09
CA GLN A 66 -0.60 1.48 16.43
C GLN A 66 -1.89 0.78 16.86
N SER A 67 -2.01 0.43 18.15
CA SER A 67 -3.28 -0.01 18.75
C SER A 67 -4.09 1.19 19.21
N GLY A 68 -5.40 1.03 19.32
CA GLY A 68 -6.25 1.98 20.04
C GLY A 68 -7.56 1.37 20.49
N THR A 69 -8.44 2.20 21.04
CA THR A 69 -9.69 1.77 21.66
C THR A 69 -10.74 1.36 20.63
N VAL A 70 -11.62 0.44 21.02
CA VAL A 70 -12.83 0.11 20.25
C VAL A 70 -13.73 1.35 20.17
N VAL A 71 -14.15 1.71 18.95
CA VAL A 71 -15.14 2.78 18.70
C VAL A 71 -16.45 2.25 18.15
N VAL A 72 -16.43 1.11 17.44
CA VAL A 72 -17.66 0.41 17.02
C VAL A 72 -17.50 -1.07 17.29
N SER A 73 -18.44 -1.64 18.05
CA SER A 73 -18.54 -3.09 18.16
C SER A 73 -19.45 -3.65 17.08
N LEU A 74 -18.92 -4.53 16.22
CA LEU A 74 -19.66 -5.06 15.07
C LEU A 74 -20.59 -6.22 15.45
N ASN A 75 -20.42 -6.82 16.63
CA ASN A 75 -21.22 -7.95 17.14
C ASN A 75 -21.48 -9.07 16.08
N PRO A 76 -20.44 -9.57 15.39
CA PRO A 76 -20.61 -10.50 14.29
C PRO A 76 -21.13 -11.88 14.76
N SER A 77 -22.03 -12.46 13.97
CA SER A 77 -22.37 -13.89 14.05
C SER A 77 -21.66 -14.61 12.91
N PHE A 78 -20.59 -15.35 13.24
CA PHE A 78 -19.80 -16.07 12.26
C PHE A 78 -20.40 -17.43 11.91
N SER A 79 -20.34 -17.76 10.63
CA SER A 79 -20.63 -19.09 10.07
C SER A 79 -19.38 -19.63 9.37
N SER A 80 -19.24 -20.95 9.28
CA SER A 80 -18.10 -21.59 8.63
C SER A 80 -18.56 -22.33 7.37
N PRO A 81 -18.40 -21.73 6.17
CA PRO A 81 -18.81 -22.37 4.91
C PRO A 81 -17.89 -23.51 4.48
N SER A 82 -16.63 -23.50 4.93
CA SER A 82 -15.66 -24.57 4.70
C SER A 82 -14.60 -24.56 5.81
N ALA A 83 -13.84 -25.65 5.94
CA ALA A 83 -12.82 -25.78 6.98
C ALA A 83 -11.81 -24.63 6.92
N GLY A 84 -11.59 -23.97 8.06
CA GLY A 84 -10.67 -22.84 8.18
C GLY A 84 -11.18 -21.54 7.56
N VAL A 85 -12.41 -21.48 7.04
CA VAL A 85 -13.03 -20.26 6.52
C VAL A 85 -14.21 -19.86 7.40
N TYR A 86 -14.32 -18.57 7.70
CA TYR A 86 -15.43 -17.99 8.43
C TYR A 86 -15.96 -16.74 7.73
N VAL A 87 -17.27 -16.59 7.75
CA VAL A 87 -17.96 -15.41 7.22
C VAL A 87 -18.97 -14.85 8.21
N ALA A 88 -19.04 -13.54 8.30
CA ALA A 88 -20.08 -12.82 9.04
C ALA A 88 -20.58 -11.64 8.22
N ARG A 89 -21.88 -11.37 8.31
CA ARG A 89 -22.49 -10.14 7.78
C ARG A 89 -23.50 -9.60 8.76
N GLY A 90 -23.74 -8.30 8.72
CA GLY A 90 -24.76 -7.67 9.55
C GLY A 90 -24.66 -6.16 9.52
N SER A 91 -25.36 -5.53 10.45
CA SER A 91 -25.33 -4.09 10.63
C SER A 91 -25.46 -3.75 12.10
N VAL A 92 -24.75 -2.70 12.52
CA VAL A 92 -24.90 -2.07 13.83
C VAL A 92 -25.20 -0.58 13.65
N THR A 93 -25.72 0.06 14.70
CA THR A 93 -25.87 1.52 14.73
C THR A 93 -24.74 2.13 15.55
N SER A 94 -24.11 3.18 15.02
CA SER A 94 -23.14 4.01 15.72
C SER A 94 -23.64 5.45 15.81
N ASP A 95 -23.10 6.27 16.71
CA ASP A 95 -23.47 7.68 16.77
C ASP A 95 -22.85 8.48 15.61
N SER A 96 -23.46 9.62 15.28
CA SER A 96 -23.04 10.43 14.13
C SER A 96 -21.63 11.01 14.30
N ALA A 97 -21.21 11.34 15.54
CA ALA A 97 -19.89 11.91 15.77
C ALA A 97 -18.78 10.88 15.51
N THR A 98 -18.99 9.63 15.94
CA THR A 98 -18.09 8.51 15.64
C THR A 98 -18.02 8.25 14.14
N VAL A 99 -19.16 8.18 13.44
CA VAL A 99 -19.17 7.99 11.99
C VAL A 99 -18.46 9.14 11.28
N ASP A 100 -18.77 10.40 11.61
CA ASP A 100 -18.14 11.57 11.00
C ASP A 100 -16.61 11.57 11.23
N ALA A 101 -16.16 11.20 12.43
CA ALA A 101 -14.73 11.11 12.74
C ALA A 101 -14.04 10.01 11.92
N ILE A 102 -14.71 8.88 11.69
CA ILE A 102 -14.21 7.81 10.81
C ILE A 102 -14.12 8.29 9.36
N LEU A 103 -15.20 8.87 8.81
CA LEU A 103 -15.24 9.31 7.42
C LEU A 103 -14.29 10.49 7.15
N GLN A 104 -13.95 11.30 8.16
CA GLN A 104 -12.94 12.36 8.01
C GLN A 104 -11.53 11.81 7.85
N ARG A 105 -11.18 10.71 8.53
CA ARG A 105 -9.82 10.15 8.58
C ARG A 105 -9.83 8.62 8.66
N PRO A 106 -10.32 7.90 7.65
CA PRO A 106 -10.51 6.44 7.72
C PRO A 106 -9.18 5.69 7.90
N ASN A 107 -8.06 6.24 7.42
CA ASN A 107 -6.72 5.71 7.65
C ASN A 107 -6.32 5.65 9.14
N ALA A 108 -6.99 6.42 10.01
CA ALA A 108 -6.78 6.43 11.46
C ALA A 108 -7.66 5.41 12.21
N TYR A 109 -8.31 4.50 11.49
CA TYR A 109 -9.14 3.45 12.06
C TYR A 109 -8.82 2.10 11.41
N TYR A 110 -9.09 1.03 12.13
CA TYR A 110 -8.87 -0.33 11.62
C TYR A 110 -9.96 -1.29 12.07
N VAL A 111 -10.18 -2.32 11.27
CA VAL A 111 -10.97 -3.50 11.64
C VAL A 111 -10.02 -4.58 12.13
N ASN A 112 -10.38 -5.26 13.20
CA ASN A 112 -9.77 -6.53 13.58
C ASN A 112 -10.82 -7.61 13.83
N VAL A 113 -10.36 -8.86 13.86
CA VAL A 113 -11.15 -10.04 14.23
C VAL A 113 -10.39 -10.80 15.31
N HIS A 114 -11.08 -11.21 16.37
CA HIS A 114 -10.49 -11.86 17.54
C HIS A 114 -10.87 -13.33 17.62
N ASN A 115 -10.01 -14.16 18.21
CA ASN A 115 -10.32 -15.53 18.59
C ASN A 115 -9.69 -15.85 19.97
N ALA A 116 -9.88 -17.08 20.46
CA ALA A 116 -9.38 -17.48 21.78
C ALA A 116 -7.84 -17.45 21.89
N SER A 117 -7.13 -17.75 20.80
CA SER A 117 -5.66 -17.74 20.76
C SER A 117 -5.09 -16.32 20.63
N PHE A 118 -5.84 -15.43 19.98
CA PHE A 118 -5.47 -14.05 19.71
C PHE A 118 -6.57 -13.10 20.23
N PRO A 119 -6.69 -12.94 21.56
CA PRO A 119 -7.73 -12.12 22.17
C PRO A 119 -7.58 -10.63 21.87
N ASP A 120 -6.37 -10.15 21.54
CA ASP A 120 -6.12 -8.76 21.16
C ASP A 120 -6.30 -8.50 19.64
N GLY A 121 -6.41 -9.56 18.85
CA GLY A 121 -6.61 -9.51 17.40
C GLY A 121 -5.87 -10.63 16.68
N ALA A 122 -6.60 -11.48 15.95
CA ALA A 122 -6.05 -12.51 15.08
C ALA A 122 -5.63 -11.93 13.73
N VAL A 123 -6.42 -11.03 13.16
CA VAL A 123 -6.15 -10.37 11.87
C VAL A 123 -6.66 -8.94 11.90
N ARG A 124 -5.92 -8.02 11.25
CA ARG A 124 -6.23 -6.59 11.19
C ARG A 124 -6.05 -5.99 9.79
N GLY A 125 -6.84 -4.96 9.48
CA GLY A 125 -6.66 -4.07 8.34
C GLY A 125 -7.18 -2.65 8.60
N GLN A 126 -6.47 -1.63 8.09
CA GLN A 126 -6.91 -0.23 8.18
C GLN A 126 -8.17 -0.01 7.34
N LEU A 127 -9.05 0.90 7.77
CA LEU A 127 -10.26 1.22 6.99
C LEU A 127 -9.93 1.75 5.59
N LEU A 128 -8.75 2.36 5.42
CA LEU A 128 -8.22 2.76 4.13
C LEU A 128 -6.69 2.77 4.18
N GLY A 129 -6.04 2.37 3.09
CA GLY A 129 -4.59 2.48 2.95
C GLY A 129 -3.82 1.21 3.31
N ASP A 130 -4.37 0.07 2.92
CA ASP A 130 -3.77 -1.25 3.07
C ASP A 130 -3.25 -1.83 1.74
N GLY A 131 -3.38 -1.06 0.66
CA GLY A 131 -3.14 -1.47 -0.71
C GLY A 131 -4.32 -2.21 -1.32
N THR A 132 -4.28 -2.36 -2.65
CA THR A 132 -5.23 -3.19 -3.38
C THR A 132 -5.21 -4.63 -2.86
N SER A 133 -6.38 -5.22 -2.62
CA SER A 133 -6.45 -6.64 -2.31
C SER A 133 -6.06 -7.47 -3.54
N SER A 134 -5.12 -8.40 -3.39
CA SER A 134 -4.84 -9.42 -4.40
C SER A 134 -5.90 -10.52 -4.45
N LEU A 135 -6.78 -10.58 -3.44
CA LEU A 135 -7.79 -11.62 -3.28
C LEU A 135 -9.16 -11.18 -3.78
N ALA A 136 -9.40 -9.89 -3.99
CA ALA A 136 -10.76 -9.39 -4.18
C ALA A 136 -10.87 -8.32 -5.26
N TYR A 137 -12.03 -8.33 -5.93
CA TYR A 137 -12.46 -7.31 -6.88
C TYR A 137 -13.78 -6.73 -6.42
N ALA A 138 -13.97 -5.43 -6.63
CA ALA A 138 -15.15 -4.75 -6.17
C ALA A 138 -15.61 -3.64 -7.10
N SER A 139 -16.85 -3.19 -6.90
CA SER A 139 -17.44 -2.08 -7.63
C SER A 139 -18.63 -1.47 -6.88
N THR A 140 -18.84 -0.17 -7.02
CA THR A 140 -20.18 0.38 -6.82
C THR A 140 -21.09 -0.08 -7.95
N LEU A 141 -22.39 -0.11 -7.71
CA LEU A 141 -23.39 -0.49 -8.70
C LEU A 141 -24.34 0.67 -8.96
N ARG A 142 -24.59 0.97 -10.23
CA ARG A 142 -25.50 2.04 -10.68
C ARG A 142 -26.36 1.54 -11.84
N GLY A 143 -27.61 2.00 -11.92
CA GLY A 143 -28.47 1.70 -13.06
C GLY A 143 -28.05 2.43 -14.34
N SER A 144 -27.44 3.62 -14.21
CA SER A 144 -26.89 4.38 -15.34
C SER A 144 -25.76 3.67 -16.09
N ARG A 145 -25.15 2.64 -15.48
CA ARG A 145 -24.07 1.84 -16.10
C ARG A 145 -24.60 0.72 -16.98
N GLU A 146 -25.89 0.42 -16.94
CA GLU A 146 -26.51 -0.56 -17.82
C GLU A 146 -26.66 0.01 -19.24
N PRO A 147 -26.20 -0.66 -20.30
CA PRO A 147 -26.34 -0.17 -21.68
C PRO A 147 -27.79 0.05 -22.11
N GLY A 148 -28.74 -0.67 -21.52
CA GLY A 148 -30.18 -0.53 -21.77
C GLY A 148 -30.93 0.40 -20.81
N GLY A 149 -30.23 1.03 -19.86
CA GLY A 149 -30.83 1.79 -18.78
C GLY A 149 -31.37 0.90 -17.65
N GLY A 150 -30.67 0.90 -16.51
CA GLY A 150 -31.08 0.21 -15.30
C GLY A 150 -31.96 1.10 -14.42
N ASP A 151 -32.07 0.74 -13.14
CA ASP A 151 -32.87 1.50 -12.18
C ASP A 151 -32.18 2.85 -11.85
N PRO A 152 -32.76 4.00 -12.22
CA PRO A 152 -32.10 5.30 -12.07
C PRO A 152 -31.98 5.75 -10.60
N ALA A 153 -32.82 5.23 -9.70
CA ALA A 153 -32.73 5.51 -8.27
C ALA A 153 -31.78 4.54 -7.54
N GLY A 154 -31.39 3.46 -8.23
CA GLY A 154 -30.67 2.36 -7.65
C GLY A 154 -29.19 2.67 -7.38
N THR A 155 -28.73 2.24 -6.22
CA THR A 155 -27.32 2.23 -5.84
C THR A 155 -26.97 0.90 -5.20
N GLY A 156 -25.71 0.51 -5.28
CA GLY A 156 -25.25 -0.69 -4.61
C GLY A 156 -23.74 -0.80 -4.57
N TYR A 157 -23.31 -1.93 -4.04
CA TYR A 157 -21.93 -2.30 -3.87
C TYR A 157 -21.79 -3.81 -4.01
N ALA A 158 -20.74 -4.25 -4.70
CA ALA A 158 -20.42 -5.66 -4.89
C ALA A 158 -18.94 -5.91 -4.65
N THR A 159 -18.64 -7.06 -4.04
CA THR A 159 -17.30 -7.61 -3.91
C THR A 159 -17.32 -9.10 -4.21
N ALA A 160 -16.28 -9.57 -4.91
CA ALA A 160 -15.97 -10.98 -5.08
C ALA A 160 -14.55 -11.26 -4.59
N ILE A 161 -14.41 -12.25 -3.70
CA ILE A 161 -13.14 -12.75 -3.18
C ILE A 161 -12.85 -14.08 -3.89
N LEU A 162 -11.68 -14.17 -4.51
CA LEU A 162 -11.19 -15.37 -5.19
C LEU A 162 -10.30 -16.17 -4.23
N ASP A 163 -10.72 -17.38 -3.88
CA ASP A 163 -10.03 -18.28 -2.97
C ASP A 163 -9.94 -19.68 -3.59
N GLY A 164 -8.84 -19.94 -4.30
CA GLY A 164 -8.70 -21.12 -5.15
C GLY A 164 -9.77 -21.11 -6.26
N THR A 165 -10.62 -22.12 -6.29
CA THR A 165 -11.78 -22.20 -7.21
C THR A 165 -13.08 -21.65 -6.62
N THR A 166 -13.06 -21.22 -5.36
CA THR A 166 -14.24 -20.70 -4.66
C THR A 166 -14.28 -19.18 -4.78
N VAL A 167 -15.42 -18.66 -5.21
CA VAL A 167 -15.70 -17.23 -5.27
C VAL A 167 -16.70 -16.88 -4.18
N TYR A 168 -16.24 -16.20 -3.14
CA TYR A 168 -17.13 -15.65 -2.12
C TYR A 168 -17.61 -14.28 -2.58
N TYR A 169 -18.89 -14.00 -2.44
CA TYR A 169 -19.47 -12.72 -2.86
C TYR A 169 -20.20 -12.02 -1.72
N PHE A 170 -20.21 -10.69 -1.79
CA PHE A 170 -21.07 -9.82 -0.99
C PHE A 170 -21.70 -8.77 -1.91
N LEU A 171 -23.00 -8.56 -1.75
CA LEU A 171 -23.82 -7.64 -2.52
C LEU A 171 -24.68 -6.84 -1.55
N TRP A 172 -24.71 -5.53 -1.74
CA TRP A 172 -25.66 -4.61 -1.09
C TRP A 172 -26.28 -3.72 -2.16
N VAL A 173 -27.60 -3.61 -2.17
CA VAL A 173 -28.36 -2.77 -3.11
C VAL A 173 -29.47 -2.03 -2.37
N LYS A 174 -29.74 -0.80 -2.81
CA LYS A 174 -30.75 0.09 -2.25
C LYS A 174 -31.41 0.89 -3.37
N GLY A 175 -32.65 1.31 -3.14
CA GLY A 175 -33.39 2.15 -4.09
C GLY A 175 -33.85 1.42 -5.36
N ILE A 176 -33.92 0.09 -5.31
CA ILE A 176 -34.41 -0.76 -6.41
C ILE A 176 -35.58 -1.63 -5.94
N ALA A 177 -36.40 -2.11 -6.89
CA ALA A 177 -37.36 -3.19 -6.63
C ALA A 177 -36.66 -4.49 -6.20
N THR A 178 -37.41 -5.42 -5.60
CA THR A 178 -36.89 -6.67 -5.02
C THR A 178 -35.88 -7.38 -5.95
N PRO A 179 -34.59 -7.43 -5.60
CA PRO A 179 -33.57 -8.08 -6.42
C PRO A 179 -33.77 -9.60 -6.43
N THR A 180 -33.58 -10.22 -7.60
CA THR A 180 -33.87 -11.64 -7.85
C THR A 180 -32.66 -12.45 -8.29
N LEU A 181 -31.72 -11.85 -9.02
CA LEU A 181 -30.53 -12.52 -9.55
C LEU A 181 -29.32 -11.60 -9.45
N ALA A 182 -28.13 -12.19 -9.39
CA ALA A 182 -26.88 -11.47 -9.56
C ALA A 182 -25.80 -12.35 -10.17
N HIS A 183 -24.93 -11.74 -10.98
CA HIS A 183 -23.95 -12.43 -11.79
C HIS A 183 -22.64 -11.65 -11.89
N ILE A 184 -21.58 -12.35 -12.33
CA ILE A 184 -20.49 -11.73 -13.08
C ILE A 184 -20.67 -12.09 -14.56
N HIS A 185 -20.59 -11.08 -15.41
CA HIS A 185 -20.55 -11.23 -16.86
C HIS A 185 -19.15 -10.88 -17.39
N SER A 186 -18.81 -11.39 -18.57
CA SER A 186 -17.73 -10.82 -19.37
C SER A 186 -18.26 -9.63 -20.19
N GLY A 187 -17.42 -8.64 -20.43
CA GLY A 187 -17.73 -7.44 -21.20
C GLY A 187 -17.09 -6.18 -20.62
N SER A 188 -16.52 -5.35 -21.49
CA SER A 188 -16.00 -4.03 -21.12
C SER A 188 -17.13 -3.05 -20.80
N SER A 189 -16.79 -1.91 -20.17
CA SER A 189 -17.75 -0.85 -19.85
C SER A 189 -18.61 -0.47 -21.05
N GLY A 190 -19.94 -0.37 -20.83
CA GLY A 190 -20.91 -0.07 -21.88
C GLY A 190 -21.28 -1.22 -22.82
N GLN A 191 -20.65 -2.39 -22.70
CA GLN A 191 -20.96 -3.58 -23.52
C GLN A 191 -21.56 -4.69 -22.67
N ASN A 192 -22.55 -5.41 -23.21
CA ASN A 192 -23.10 -6.61 -22.59
C ASN A 192 -22.33 -7.85 -23.06
N GLY A 193 -22.21 -8.85 -22.20
CA GLY A 193 -21.71 -10.17 -22.58
C GLY A 193 -22.36 -11.29 -21.77
N PRO A 194 -21.95 -12.54 -22.00
CA PRO A 194 -22.56 -13.70 -21.34
C PRO A 194 -22.29 -13.72 -19.83
N VAL A 195 -23.18 -14.37 -19.08
CA VAL A 195 -22.93 -14.73 -17.68
C VAL A 195 -21.75 -15.69 -17.63
N VAL A 196 -20.73 -15.38 -16.82
CA VAL A 196 -19.57 -16.25 -16.58
C VAL A 196 -19.55 -16.80 -15.16
N ILE A 197 -20.14 -16.09 -14.19
CA ILE A 197 -20.36 -16.61 -12.83
C ILE A 197 -21.80 -16.29 -12.41
N ASN A 198 -22.55 -17.31 -12.01
CA ASN A 198 -23.91 -17.15 -11.49
C ASN A 198 -23.93 -17.31 -9.97
N PHE A 199 -24.28 -16.26 -9.24
CA PHE A 199 -24.27 -16.28 -7.77
C PHE A 199 -25.50 -16.94 -7.14
N SER A 200 -26.62 -17.04 -7.87
CA SER A 200 -27.93 -17.49 -7.35
C SER A 200 -28.25 -16.94 -5.95
N PRO A 201 -28.22 -15.61 -5.75
CA PRO A 201 -28.24 -15.01 -4.42
C PRO A 201 -29.61 -15.07 -3.75
N SER A 202 -29.61 -15.19 -2.43
CA SER A 202 -30.77 -14.94 -1.57
C SER A 202 -30.63 -13.58 -0.91
N PHE A 203 -31.43 -12.61 -1.36
CA PHE A 203 -31.42 -11.26 -0.80
C PHE A 203 -32.30 -11.14 0.45
N THR A 204 -31.81 -10.40 1.44
CA THR A 204 -32.56 -9.97 2.61
C THR A 204 -32.27 -8.50 2.84
N ASN A 205 -33.31 -7.65 2.77
CA ASN A 205 -33.18 -6.19 2.89
C ASN A 205 -32.10 -5.60 1.95
N GLY A 206 -32.06 -6.06 0.70
CA GLY A 206 -31.09 -5.60 -0.29
C GLY A 206 -29.68 -6.17 -0.11
N VAL A 207 -29.43 -7.06 0.85
CA VAL A 207 -28.12 -7.68 1.07
C VAL A 207 -28.13 -9.15 0.66
N ALA A 208 -27.10 -9.59 -0.06
CA ALA A 208 -26.82 -10.99 -0.32
C ALA A 208 -25.32 -11.30 -0.15
N SER A 209 -25.01 -12.54 0.21
CA SER A 209 -23.65 -13.04 0.31
C SER A 209 -23.69 -14.55 0.21
N GLY A 210 -22.62 -15.15 -0.28
CA GLY A 210 -22.54 -16.58 -0.44
C GLY A 210 -21.23 -16.96 -1.11
N ASN A 211 -21.17 -18.19 -1.61
CA ASN A 211 -20.05 -18.64 -2.41
C ASN A 211 -20.54 -19.52 -3.56
N VAL A 212 -19.74 -19.56 -4.62
CA VAL A 212 -19.92 -20.43 -5.79
C VAL A 212 -18.55 -20.93 -6.24
N THR A 213 -18.52 -22.00 -7.04
CA THR A 213 -17.29 -22.45 -7.67
C THR A 213 -17.16 -21.90 -9.09
N ALA A 214 -15.94 -21.66 -9.52
CA ALA A 214 -15.61 -21.20 -10.87
C ALA A 214 -14.39 -21.96 -11.42
N ASP A 215 -14.29 -22.00 -12.75
CA ASP A 215 -13.16 -22.60 -13.46
C ASP A 215 -11.87 -21.79 -13.25
N THR A 216 -10.74 -22.48 -13.09
CA THR A 216 -9.43 -21.83 -12.82
C THR A 216 -8.95 -20.97 -13.99
N GLY A 217 -9.26 -21.36 -15.23
CA GLY A 217 -8.95 -20.58 -16.42
C GLY A 217 -9.77 -19.28 -16.47
N LEU A 218 -11.05 -19.34 -16.12
CA LEU A 218 -11.89 -18.14 -15.98
C LEU A 218 -11.36 -17.20 -14.88
N LEU A 219 -11.01 -17.74 -13.71
CA LEU A 219 -10.47 -16.91 -12.62
C LEU A 219 -9.14 -16.26 -13.00
N ALA A 220 -8.27 -16.97 -13.72
CA ALA A 220 -7.04 -16.39 -14.26
C ALA A 220 -7.31 -15.24 -15.25
N GLN A 221 -8.37 -15.33 -16.07
CA GLN A 221 -8.78 -14.23 -16.95
C GLN A 221 -9.28 -13.02 -16.17
N ILE A 222 -10.09 -13.24 -15.13
CA ILE A 222 -10.56 -12.16 -14.23
C ILE A 222 -9.38 -11.47 -13.56
N VAL A 223 -8.38 -12.22 -13.09
CA VAL A 223 -7.18 -11.65 -12.48
C VAL A 223 -6.35 -10.86 -13.47
N ALA A 224 -6.23 -11.33 -14.71
CA ALA A 224 -5.43 -10.67 -15.73
C ALA A 224 -6.05 -9.36 -16.25
N GLN A 225 -7.39 -9.30 -16.35
CA GLN A 225 -8.12 -8.16 -16.92
C GLN A 225 -9.48 -7.97 -16.22
N PRO A 226 -9.50 -7.58 -14.93
CA PRO A 226 -10.74 -7.47 -14.17
C PRO A 226 -11.74 -6.48 -14.81
N GLU A 227 -11.26 -5.43 -15.44
CA GLU A 227 -12.07 -4.42 -16.13
C GLU A 227 -12.85 -4.96 -17.33
N SER A 228 -12.51 -6.15 -17.82
CA SER A 228 -13.25 -6.89 -18.86
C SER A 228 -14.41 -7.71 -18.30
N PHE A 229 -14.73 -7.57 -17.00
CA PHE A 229 -15.82 -8.25 -16.32
C PHE A 229 -16.66 -7.28 -15.51
N TYR A 230 -17.92 -7.63 -15.23
CA TYR A 230 -18.81 -6.78 -14.43
C TYR A 230 -19.79 -7.55 -13.56
N PHE A 231 -20.07 -6.97 -12.39
CA PHE A 231 -21.19 -7.35 -11.55
C PHE A 231 -22.49 -6.85 -12.16
N ASN A 232 -23.54 -7.67 -12.06
CA ASN A 232 -24.89 -7.30 -12.45
C ASN A 232 -25.90 -7.79 -11.41
N VAL A 233 -26.93 -6.98 -11.13
CA VAL A 233 -28.08 -7.35 -10.26
C VAL A 233 -29.37 -7.10 -11.03
N HIS A 234 -30.31 -8.05 -10.98
CA HIS A 234 -31.57 -8.00 -11.71
C HIS A 234 -32.77 -7.92 -10.75
N ASN A 235 -33.89 -7.42 -11.24
CA ASN A 235 -35.20 -7.53 -10.59
C ASN A 235 -36.30 -7.71 -11.66
N ALA A 236 -37.56 -7.84 -11.23
CA ALA A 236 -38.68 -8.08 -12.14
C ALA A 236 -38.88 -6.97 -13.20
N SER A 237 -38.59 -5.71 -12.85
CA SER A 237 -38.72 -4.55 -13.72
C SER A 237 -37.53 -4.37 -14.67
N PHE A 238 -36.35 -4.83 -14.26
CA PHE A 238 -35.09 -4.70 -14.98
C PHE A 238 -34.45 -6.08 -15.19
N GLN A 239 -35.05 -6.87 -16.08
CA GLN A 239 -34.65 -8.25 -16.35
C GLN A 239 -33.27 -8.35 -17.03
N ASN A 240 -32.87 -7.31 -17.78
CA ASN A 240 -31.56 -7.24 -18.42
C ASN A 240 -30.47 -6.61 -17.54
N GLY A 241 -30.82 -6.24 -16.31
CA GLY A 241 -29.91 -5.62 -15.34
C GLY A 241 -30.53 -4.37 -14.74
N ALA A 242 -30.71 -4.38 -13.42
CA ALA A 242 -31.14 -3.23 -12.63
C ALA A 242 -29.94 -2.35 -12.27
N LEU A 243 -28.80 -2.97 -11.96
CA LEU A 243 -27.58 -2.31 -11.52
C LEU A 243 -26.34 -3.02 -12.07
N ARG A 244 -25.36 -2.23 -12.51
CA ARG A 244 -24.07 -2.71 -13.05
C ARG A 244 -22.87 -2.01 -12.44
N GLY A 245 -21.74 -2.72 -12.34
CA GLY A 245 -20.42 -2.15 -12.03
C GLY A 245 -19.29 -3.04 -12.53
N GLN A 246 -18.29 -2.47 -13.21
CA GLN A 246 -17.12 -3.23 -13.67
C GLN A 246 -16.29 -3.71 -12.48
N LEU A 247 -15.73 -4.91 -12.58
CA LEU A 247 -14.75 -5.39 -11.61
C LEU A 247 -13.52 -4.48 -11.65
N GLY A 248 -13.02 -4.14 -10.48
CA GLY A 248 -11.80 -3.36 -10.33
C GLY A 248 -11.14 -3.58 -8.97
N PRO A 249 -9.98 -2.95 -8.75
CA PRO A 249 -9.30 -3.00 -7.47
C PRO A 249 -10.17 -2.44 -6.33
N THR A 250 -9.95 -2.94 -5.12
CA THR A 250 -10.76 -2.61 -3.92
C THR A 250 -10.52 -1.22 -3.35
N GLU A 251 -9.37 -0.62 -3.65
CA GLU A 251 -8.98 0.75 -3.29
C GLU A 251 -7.88 1.22 -4.25
N THR A 252 -7.48 2.50 -4.13
CA THR A 252 -6.32 3.07 -4.81
C THR A 252 -5.41 3.74 -3.79
N ASP A 253 -4.13 3.41 -3.87
CA ASP A 253 -3.08 3.92 -3.01
C ASP A 253 -1.92 4.38 -3.88
N ILE A 254 -1.70 5.69 -3.92
CA ILE A 254 -0.73 6.36 -4.79
C ILE A 254 0.29 7.11 -3.94
N TYR A 255 1.57 6.94 -4.28
CA TYR A 255 2.69 7.52 -3.58
C TYR A 255 3.46 8.48 -4.47
N PHE A 256 3.84 9.62 -3.89
CA PHE A 256 4.84 10.54 -4.40
C PHE A 256 5.95 10.63 -3.34
N PRO A 257 7.07 9.92 -3.53
CA PRO A 257 8.18 9.89 -2.56
C PRO A 257 8.78 11.27 -2.27
N VAL A 258 8.56 12.24 -3.16
CA VAL A 258 8.92 13.64 -2.96
C VAL A 258 7.90 14.58 -3.60
N VAL A 259 7.41 15.50 -2.78
CA VAL A 259 6.74 16.75 -3.16
C VAL A 259 7.34 17.89 -2.35
N ALA A 260 7.19 19.12 -2.81
CA ALA A 260 7.99 20.24 -2.35
C ALA A 260 7.18 21.52 -2.21
N ARG A 261 7.42 22.22 -1.11
CA ARG A 261 7.30 23.67 -1.04
C ARG A 261 8.45 24.26 -0.25
N ASN A 262 9.62 24.36 -0.87
CA ASN A 262 10.83 24.79 -0.19
C ASN A 262 11.58 25.89 -0.98
N PRO A 263 12.24 26.84 -0.29
CA PRO A 263 13.03 27.87 -0.96
C PRO A 263 14.03 27.30 -1.95
N GLY A 264 14.14 27.93 -3.13
CA GLY A 264 15.20 27.70 -4.10
C GLY A 264 16.30 28.75 -3.98
N LEU A 265 17.15 28.88 -5.01
CA LEU A 265 18.16 29.96 -5.07
C LEU A 265 17.48 31.33 -5.24
N GLY A 266 17.95 32.33 -4.50
CA GLY A 266 17.42 33.70 -4.57
C GLY A 266 15.98 33.77 -4.04
N THR A 267 15.06 34.30 -4.84
CA THR A 267 13.64 34.45 -4.49
C THR A 267 12.75 33.37 -5.10
N SER A 268 13.35 32.32 -5.70
CA SER A 268 12.59 31.24 -6.32
C SER A 268 12.06 30.26 -5.26
N LEU A 269 11.00 29.53 -5.62
CA LEU A 269 10.33 28.59 -4.72
C LEU A 269 10.06 27.30 -5.47
N PHE A 270 10.59 26.18 -4.97
CA PHE A 270 10.14 24.88 -5.42
C PHE A 270 8.71 24.67 -4.95
N LYS A 271 7.84 24.23 -5.85
CA LYS A 271 6.44 23.93 -5.60
C LYS A 271 6.05 22.63 -6.28
N THR A 272 4.99 22.03 -5.76
CA THR A 272 4.33 20.90 -6.37
C THR A 272 2.91 21.27 -6.73
N ASP A 273 2.58 21.17 -8.01
CA ASP A 273 1.19 21.12 -8.46
C ASP A 273 0.74 19.65 -8.53
N LEU A 274 -0.49 19.37 -8.14
CA LEU A 274 -1.07 18.03 -8.12
C LEU A 274 -2.30 18.00 -9.03
N ARG A 275 -2.40 16.94 -9.84
CA ARG A 275 -3.58 16.59 -10.62
C ARG A 275 -4.06 15.22 -10.18
N ILE A 276 -5.36 15.10 -9.92
CA ILE A 276 -6.00 13.82 -9.60
C ILE A 276 -7.19 13.64 -10.55
N VAL A 277 -7.20 12.53 -11.27
CA VAL A 277 -8.26 12.19 -12.23
C VAL A 277 -9.06 11.03 -11.67
N SER A 278 -10.38 11.22 -11.56
CA SER A 278 -11.30 10.11 -11.29
C SER A 278 -11.47 9.29 -12.55
N LEU A 279 -11.35 7.96 -12.42
CA LEU A 279 -11.63 7.02 -13.51
C LEU A 279 -13.02 6.39 -13.34
N THR A 280 -13.88 7.01 -12.53
CA THR A 280 -15.24 6.56 -12.29
C THR A 280 -16.23 7.68 -12.60
N ASP A 281 -17.44 7.29 -12.97
CA ASP A 281 -18.62 8.13 -13.11
C ASP A 281 -19.30 8.44 -11.75
N ASP A 282 -18.67 8.07 -10.64
CA ASP A 282 -19.04 8.50 -9.29
C ASP A 282 -18.10 9.61 -8.82
N ALA A 283 -18.59 10.48 -7.94
CA ALA A 283 -17.71 11.41 -7.24
C ALA A 283 -16.80 10.60 -6.30
N ALA A 284 -15.51 10.91 -6.32
CA ALA A 284 -14.53 10.25 -5.47
C ALA A 284 -14.06 11.19 -4.36
N THR A 285 -13.87 10.63 -3.17
CA THR A 285 -13.16 11.31 -2.08
C THR A 285 -11.77 10.73 -1.99
N VAL A 286 -10.77 11.60 -2.14
CA VAL A 286 -9.36 11.26 -2.03
C VAL A 286 -8.82 11.83 -0.73
N TYR A 287 -8.14 10.98 0.04
CA TYR A 287 -7.49 11.34 1.28
C TYR A 287 -6.01 11.54 0.99
N ALA A 288 -5.58 12.79 0.99
CA ALA A 288 -4.21 13.19 0.78
C ALA A 288 -3.49 13.25 2.14
N GLU A 289 -2.43 12.45 2.29
CA GLU A 289 -1.63 12.34 3.50
C GLU A 289 -0.27 13.00 3.31
N TRP A 290 0.08 13.88 4.26
CA TRP A 290 1.35 14.60 4.26
C TRP A 290 2.36 13.99 5.22
N TYR A 291 3.53 13.65 4.69
CA TYR A 291 4.67 13.16 5.45
C TYR A 291 5.83 14.16 5.33
N PRO A 292 5.96 15.12 6.28
CA PRO A 292 7.07 16.07 6.28
C PRO A 292 8.42 15.35 6.22
N LYS A 293 9.42 15.98 5.61
CA LYS A 293 10.81 15.49 5.62
C LYS A 293 11.28 15.14 7.02
N THR A 294 11.69 13.89 7.22
CA THR A 294 12.28 13.41 8.48
C THR A 294 13.16 12.20 8.27
N THR A 295 14.35 12.21 8.88
CA THR A 295 15.24 11.04 8.97
C THR A 295 15.04 10.24 10.26
N ALA A 296 14.29 10.78 11.23
CA ALA A 296 13.99 10.12 12.50
C ALA A 296 12.77 9.20 12.42
N GLY A 297 12.00 9.30 11.34
CA GLY A 297 10.71 8.65 11.17
C GLY A 297 9.56 9.45 11.76
N SER A 298 8.37 8.89 11.64
CA SER A 298 7.15 9.40 12.27
C SER A 298 6.24 8.23 12.62
N LEU A 299 5.13 8.51 13.29
CA LEU A 299 4.12 7.51 13.61
C LEU A 299 3.06 7.35 12.50
N GLY A 300 3.13 8.19 11.46
CA GLY A 300 2.17 8.30 10.37
C GLY A 300 2.12 9.74 9.83
N PRO A 301 1.10 10.09 9.03
CA PRO A 301 1.06 11.39 8.38
C PRO A 301 0.82 12.52 9.39
N ALA A 302 1.51 13.64 9.21
CA ALA A 302 1.34 14.82 10.06
C ALA A 302 -0.03 15.47 9.85
N GLN A 303 -0.51 15.47 8.60
CA GLN A 303 -1.80 16.03 8.22
C GLN A 303 -2.47 15.15 7.16
N VAL A 304 -3.80 15.18 7.16
CA VAL A 304 -4.64 14.51 6.15
C VAL A 304 -5.64 15.54 5.65
N ALA A 305 -5.76 15.67 4.33
CA ALA A 305 -6.71 16.54 3.66
C ALA A 305 -7.64 15.69 2.79
N GLN A 306 -8.90 16.10 2.69
CA GLN A 306 -9.86 15.50 1.75
C GLN A 306 -9.93 16.33 0.48
N VAL A 307 -9.84 15.65 -0.66
CA VAL A 307 -10.02 16.22 -1.99
C VAL A 307 -11.21 15.54 -2.63
N SER A 308 -12.23 16.33 -2.98
CA SER A 308 -13.35 15.85 -3.79
C SER A 308 -12.97 15.90 -5.26
N VAL A 309 -13.17 14.80 -5.97
CA VAL A 309 -12.96 14.69 -7.41
C VAL A 309 -14.31 14.39 -8.06
N SER A 310 -14.68 15.23 -9.03
CA SER A 310 -15.94 15.06 -9.76
C SER A 310 -15.95 13.77 -10.59
N PRO A 311 -17.14 13.20 -10.88
CA PRO A 311 -17.29 12.10 -11.84
C PRO A 311 -16.56 12.37 -13.16
N ASN A 312 -15.72 11.43 -13.61
CA ASN A 312 -14.88 11.54 -14.81
C ASN A 312 -14.11 12.87 -14.91
N GLY A 313 -13.82 13.50 -13.76
CA GLY A 313 -13.25 14.83 -13.67
C GLY A 313 -11.83 14.83 -13.15
N GLU A 314 -11.25 16.03 -13.15
CA GLU A 314 -9.92 16.31 -12.64
C GLU A 314 -10.02 17.28 -11.46
N ALA A 315 -9.37 16.94 -10.35
CA ALA A 315 -9.06 17.89 -9.30
C ALA A 315 -7.71 18.56 -9.60
N VAL A 316 -7.73 19.89 -9.63
CA VAL A 316 -6.59 20.76 -9.91
C VAL A 316 -6.17 21.42 -8.61
N ILE A 317 -4.98 21.06 -8.11
CA ILE A 317 -4.44 21.60 -6.87
C ILE A 317 -3.06 22.17 -7.15
N ASP A 318 -3.02 23.46 -7.46
CA ASP A 318 -1.75 24.17 -7.58
C ASP A 318 -1.17 24.41 -6.19
N ASP A 319 0.15 24.27 -6.05
CA ASP A 319 0.84 24.44 -4.77
C ASP A 319 0.28 23.53 -3.65
N ALA A 320 0.16 22.25 -3.96
CA ALA A 320 -0.54 21.24 -3.16
C ALA A 320 -0.06 21.15 -1.72
N VAL A 321 1.24 21.32 -1.45
CA VAL A 321 1.79 21.25 -0.09
C VAL A 321 1.22 22.34 0.81
N ASN A 322 1.05 23.56 0.29
CA ASN A 322 0.47 24.66 1.06
C ASN A 322 -1.06 24.66 1.00
N VAL A 323 -1.66 24.40 -0.15
CA VAL A 323 -3.13 24.42 -0.30
C VAL A 323 -3.80 23.33 0.54
N LEU A 324 -3.24 22.12 0.56
CA LEU A 324 -3.84 21.00 1.30
C LEU A 324 -3.45 20.97 2.78
N PHE A 325 -2.22 21.39 3.10
CA PHE A 325 -1.63 21.14 4.42
C PHE A 325 -1.18 22.41 5.15
N GLY A 326 -1.10 23.56 4.48
CA GLY A 326 -0.51 24.78 5.04
C GLY A 326 0.98 24.63 5.39
N ALA A 327 1.67 23.66 4.78
CA ALA A 327 3.07 23.37 5.04
C ALA A 327 3.99 24.16 4.09
N ASN A 328 5.25 24.35 4.49
CA ASN A 328 6.28 25.08 3.73
C ASN A 328 7.64 24.35 3.77
N ASP A 329 7.63 23.04 3.53
CA ASP A 329 8.84 22.24 3.37
C ASP A 329 8.61 21.14 2.32
N ARG A 330 9.62 20.35 2.02
CA ARG A 330 9.51 19.11 1.24
C ARG A 330 9.10 17.93 2.13
N GLY A 331 8.66 16.86 1.48
CA GLY A 331 8.20 15.64 2.14
C GLY A 331 7.66 14.63 1.12
N ALA A 332 7.00 13.59 1.60
CA ALA A 332 6.28 12.64 0.76
C ALA A 332 4.76 12.89 0.84
N LEU A 333 4.07 12.52 -0.22
CA LEU A 333 2.61 12.58 -0.33
C LEU A 333 2.09 11.18 -0.64
N ARG A 334 1.04 10.77 0.06
CA ARG A 334 0.27 9.56 -0.25
C ARG A 334 -1.17 9.95 -0.50
N LEU A 335 -1.79 9.38 -1.53
CA LEU A 335 -3.19 9.60 -1.88
C LEU A 335 -3.93 8.29 -1.78
N LEU A 336 -5.00 8.29 -1.00
CA LEU A 336 -5.83 7.12 -0.73
C LEU A 336 -7.26 7.35 -1.20
N SER A 337 -7.85 6.35 -1.82
CA SER A 337 -9.26 6.40 -2.25
C SER A 337 -9.86 5.00 -2.24
N ALA A 338 -11.12 4.88 -1.85
CA ALA A 338 -11.89 3.64 -2.03
C ALA A 338 -12.24 3.37 -3.50
N PHE A 339 -11.88 4.29 -4.41
CA PHE A 339 -12.22 4.25 -5.84
C PHE A 339 -10.99 4.32 -6.72
N PRO A 340 -11.03 3.70 -7.92
CA PRO A 340 -10.00 3.86 -8.95
C PRO A 340 -9.72 5.32 -9.29
N MET A 341 -8.46 5.72 -9.19
CA MET A 341 -7.98 7.04 -9.61
C MET A 341 -6.58 6.97 -10.25
N ARG A 342 -6.18 8.08 -10.86
CA ARG A 342 -4.79 8.37 -11.27
C ARG A 342 -4.39 9.73 -10.74
N ALA A 343 -3.11 9.90 -10.47
CA ALA A 343 -2.58 11.19 -10.07
C ALA A 343 -1.18 11.41 -10.64
N VAL A 344 -0.88 12.68 -10.90
CA VAL A 344 0.42 13.15 -11.39
C VAL A 344 0.78 14.40 -10.59
N VAL A 345 2.04 14.53 -10.24
CA VAL A 345 2.57 15.79 -9.69
C VAL A 345 3.49 16.47 -10.68
N HIS A 346 3.48 17.79 -10.68
CA HIS A 346 4.50 18.60 -11.34
C HIS A 346 5.35 19.25 -10.26
N ASN A 347 6.61 18.82 -10.14
CA ASN A 347 7.59 19.37 -9.21
C ASN A 347 8.47 20.37 -9.96
N PHE A 348 8.39 21.65 -9.61
CA PHE A 348 9.07 22.70 -10.35
C PHE A 348 9.55 23.84 -9.46
N ASN A 349 10.62 24.49 -9.90
CA ASN A 349 11.05 25.77 -9.37
C ASN A 349 10.27 26.90 -10.04
N ASP A 350 9.50 27.64 -9.26
CA ASP A 350 8.78 28.83 -9.68
C ASP A 350 9.70 30.05 -9.56
N GLN A 351 10.20 30.54 -10.70
CA GLN A 351 11.12 31.68 -10.79
C GLN A 351 10.44 32.94 -11.32
N ARG A 352 9.11 32.93 -11.48
CA ARG A 352 8.34 34.05 -12.04
C ARG A 352 8.45 35.31 -11.22
N SER A 353 8.62 35.20 -9.90
CA SER A 353 8.89 36.33 -9.01
C SER A 353 10.18 37.09 -9.35
N ALA A 354 11.15 36.40 -10.00
CA ALA A 354 12.41 36.97 -10.47
C ALA A 354 12.36 37.39 -11.96
N GLY A 355 11.19 37.36 -12.60
CA GLY A 355 11.03 37.70 -14.02
C GLY A 355 11.41 36.56 -15.00
N THR A 356 11.61 35.34 -14.50
CA THR A 356 11.98 34.15 -15.28
C THR A 356 10.78 33.18 -15.40
N GLY A 357 10.93 32.07 -16.12
CA GLY A 357 9.89 31.04 -16.25
C GLY A 357 9.78 30.07 -15.06
N THR A 358 9.24 28.88 -15.35
CA THR A 358 9.25 27.72 -14.44
C THR A 358 10.16 26.64 -15.00
N PHE A 359 10.71 25.83 -14.11
CA PHE A 359 11.60 24.74 -14.49
C PHE A 359 11.38 23.52 -13.59
N GLY A 360 11.11 22.36 -14.17
CA GLY A 360 10.78 21.17 -13.38
C GLY A 360 10.40 19.98 -14.24
N LEU A 361 9.82 18.98 -13.58
CA LEU A 361 9.37 17.74 -14.22
C LEU A 361 8.03 17.28 -13.66
N SER A 362 7.34 16.47 -14.45
CA SER A 362 6.15 15.75 -13.97
C SER A 362 6.52 14.32 -13.58
N LEU A 363 5.87 13.82 -12.55
CA LEU A 363 6.04 12.48 -12.02
C LEU A 363 4.68 11.81 -11.91
N ASP A 364 4.61 10.60 -12.46
CA ASP A 364 3.46 9.73 -12.26
C ASP A 364 3.40 9.26 -10.81
N GLY A 365 2.18 9.12 -10.30
CA GLY A 365 1.94 8.48 -9.02
C GLY A 365 2.33 7.01 -9.04
N LEU A 366 3.05 6.57 -8.01
CA LEU A 366 3.50 5.18 -7.87
C LEU A 366 2.48 4.37 -7.07
N SER A 367 2.19 3.13 -7.44
CA SER A 367 1.56 2.18 -6.53
C SER A 367 2.56 1.67 -5.49
N TYR A 368 2.11 0.91 -4.50
CA TYR A 368 2.99 0.25 -3.55
C TYR A 368 4.01 -0.68 -4.22
N ASP A 369 3.71 -1.25 -5.39
CA ASP A 369 4.65 -2.07 -6.18
C ASP A 369 5.86 -1.28 -6.69
N GLY A 370 5.78 0.05 -6.71
CA GLY A 370 6.92 0.92 -6.97
C GLY A 370 7.93 0.98 -5.80
N ALA A 371 7.56 0.50 -4.62
CA ALA A 371 8.47 0.30 -3.49
C ALA A 371 9.13 -1.07 -3.64
N LEU A 372 10.46 -1.12 -3.54
CA LEU A 372 11.23 -2.30 -3.94
C LEU A 372 12.03 -2.87 -2.77
N THR A 373 12.18 -4.19 -2.75
CA THR A 373 13.14 -4.90 -1.88
C THR A 373 14.49 -5.11 -2.56
N SER A 374 14.58 -4.91 -3.87
CA SER A 374 15.82 -4.96 -4.64
C SER A 374 15.70 -4.04 -5.86
N GLY A 375 16.64 -3.12 -6.03
CA GLY A 375 16.52 -2.09 -7.07
C GLY A 375 17.84 -1.53 -7.58
N LEU A 376 17.74 -0.83 -8.70
CA LEU A 376 18.82 -0.18 -9.43
C LEU A 376 18.50 1.30 -9.63
N LEU A 377 19.48 2.15 -9.32
CA LEU A 377 19.49 3.58 -9.58
C LEU A 377 20.61 3.88 -10.59
N VAL A 378 20.27 4.49 -11.73
CA VAL A 378 21.22 4.79 -12.82
C VAL A 378 21.21 6.28 -13.18
N PHE A 379 21.95 6.65 -14.22
CA PHE A 379 22.20 8.04 -14.62
C PHE A 379 22.78 8.93 -13.51
N ASN A 380 23.44 8.30 -12.52
CA ASN A 380 24.08 9.04 -11.46
C ASN A 380 25.43 9.56 -11.93
N SER A 381 25.67 10.85 -11.72
CA SER A 381 26.90 11.51 -12.13
C SER A 381 27.13 12.81 -11.37
N HIS A 382 28.38 13.25 -11.39
CA HIS A 382 28.82 14.57 -11.00
C HIS A 382 29.21 15.35 -12.28
N ARG A 383 28.39 16.32 -12.69
CA ARG A 383 28.52 17.05 -13.98
C ARG A 383 28.47 18.57 -13.79
N PRO A 384 29.51 19.19 -13.25
CA PRO A 384 29.45 20.61 -12.93
C PRO A 384 29.18 21.47 -14.18
N LYS A 385 28.33 22.50 -14.05
CA LYS A 385 28.07 23.52 -15.10
C LYS A 385 29.32 24.35 -15.38
N THR A 386 30.20 24.52 -14.39
CA THR A 386 31.54 25.12 -14.46
C THR A 386 32.34 24.65 -13.24
N ASP A 387 33.68 24.70 -13.22
CA ASP A 387 34.50 24.33 -12.05
C ASP A 387 33.97 25.02 -10.77
N GLY A 388 33.31 24.25 -9.89
CA GLY A 388 32.71 24.74 -8.64
C GLY A 388 31.20 25.04 -8.67
N LEU A 389 30.46 24.76 -9.75
CA LEU A 389 29.01 24.89 -9.83
C LEU A 389 28.39 23.55 -10.29
N ASP A 390 27.59 22.94 -9.42
CA ASP A 390 27.43 21.47 -9.31
C ASP A 390 26.18 20.87 -9.99
N PHE A 391 26.33 19.88 -10.88
CA PHE A 391 25.34 18.79 -11.01
C PHE A 391 25.79 17.68 -10.07
N ARG A 392 24.97 17.34 -9.09
CA ARG A 392 25.23 16.29 -8.11
C ARG A 392 24.00 15.41 -8.01
N THR A 393 24.15 14.12 -8.26
CA THR A 393 23.10 13.15 -7.96
C THR A 393 22.70 13.25 -6.49
N ASN A 394 21.42 13.55 -6.26
CA ASN A 394 20.77 13.27 -4.99
C ASN A 394 20.13 11.88 -5.06
N ILE A 395 20.20 11.16 -3.95
CA ILE A 395 19.41 9.96 -3.75
C ILE A 395 18.38 10.27 -2.69
N GLY A 396 17.12 10.04 -3.04
CA GLY A 396 16.01 10.15 -2.12
C GLY A 396 15.33 8.83 -1.87
N TYR A 397 14.62 8.77 -0.74
CA TYR A 397 13.84 7.62 -0.33
C TYR A 397 12.57 8.04 0.40
N PHE A 398 11.57 7.17 0.36
CA PHE A 398 10.43 7.19 1.27
C PHE A 398 10.15 5.77 1.77
N ASN A 399 10.11 5.58 3.08
CA ASN A 399 9.68 4.33 3.69
C ASN A 399 8.15 4.34 3.88
N PRO A 400 7.37 3.59 3.08
CA PRO A 400 5.91 3.55 3.22
C PRO A 400 5.44 2.61 4.34
N ASN A 401 6.33 2.11 5.18
CA ASN A 401 6.00 1.18 6.27
C ASN A 401 6.01 1.90 7.63
N PRO A 402 5.18 1.47 8.59
CA PRO A 402 5.26 1.93 9.97
C PRO A 402 6.51 1.42 10.70
N SER A 403 7.11 0.33 10.22
CA SER A 403 8.35 -0.23 10.75
C SER A 403 9.58 0.28 10.00
N ALA A 404 10.74 0.25 10.65
CA ALA A 404 12.01 0.53 10.00
C ALA A 404 12.34 -0.48 8.89
N VAL A 405 13.05 0.00 7.87
CA VAL A 405 13.59 -0.79 6.75
C VAL A 405 15.10 -0.71 6.75
N VAL A 406 15.76 -1.86 6.68
CA VAL A 406 17.22 -1.94 6.57
C VAL A 406 17.58 -2.07 5.11
N VAL A 407 18.42 -1.18 4.60
CA VAL A 407 18.82 -1.14 3.19
C VAL A 407 20.34 -1.24 3.09
N THR A 408 20.83 -2.20 2.31
CA THR A 408 22.23 -2.34 1.94
C THR A 408 22.45 -1.81 0.53
N PHE A 409 23.42 -0.90 0.35
CA PHE A 409 23.75 -0.26 -0.91
C PHE A 409 25.08 -0.76 -1.47
N ASN A 410 25.16 -0.85 -2.79
CA ASN A 410 26.39 -1.04 -3.52
C ASN A 410 26.55 0.09 -4.54
N VAL A 411 27.66 0.84 -4.47
CA VAL A 411 27.97 1.90 -5.43
C VAL A 411 29.07 1.41 -6.35
N ARG A 412 28.82 1.44 -7.66
CA ARG A 412 29.74 0.92 -8.67
C ARG A 412 30.02 1.94 -9.76
N LYS A 413 31.25 1.92 -10.25
CA LYS A 413 31.65 2.60 -11.49
C LYS A 413 31.09 1.84 -12.70
N PRO A 414 31.07 2.45 -13.90
CA PRO A 414 30.58 1.80 -15.11
C PRO A 414 31.33 0.51 -15.48
N ASP A 415 32.59 0.38 -15.06
CA ASP A 415 33.40 -0.83 -15.24
C ASP A 415 33.08 -1.96 -14.24
N GLY A 416 32.10 -1.74 -13.35
CA GLY A 416 31.68 -2.70 -12.31
C GLY A 416 32.45 -2.60 -11.00
N THR A 417 33.53 -1.81 -10.93
CA THR A 417 34.35 -1.65 -9.74
C THR A 417 33.55 -1.00 -8.62
N LEU A 418 33.63 -1.57 -7.42
CA LEU A 418 33.05 -0.98 -6.21
C LEU A 418 33.77 0.32 -5.82
N VAL A 419 32.98 1.34 -5.50
CA VAL A 419 33.46 2.64 -5.02
C VAL A 419 33.86 2.61 -3.54
N GLY A 420 33.35 1.63 -2.80
CA GLY A 420 33.63 1.35 -1.40
C GLY A 420 33.03 -0.01 -1.01
N GLN A 421 33.20 -0.41 0.25
CA GLN A 421 32.51 -1.59 0.76
C GLN A 421 30.99 -1.36 0.77
N PRO A 422 30.17 -2.41 0.56
CA PRO A 422 28.73 -2.31 0.74
C PRO A 422 28.40 -1.73 2.10
N SER A 423 27.40 -0.85 2.16
CA SER A 423 27.05 -0.14 3.39
C SER A 423 25.55 -0.17 3.64
N THR A 424 25.19 -0.18 4.92
CA THR A 424 23.80 -0.35 5.34
C THR A 424 23.29 0.93 5.99
N ARG A 425 22.02 1.26 5.72
CA ARG A 425 21.26 2.29 6.44
C ARG A 425 19.95 1.68 6.93
N THR A 426 19.61 1.99 8.18
CA THR A 426 18.26 1.79 8.71
C THR A 426 17.44 3.05 8.47
N ILE A 427 16.33 2.91 7.74
CA ILE A 427 15.39 3.97 7.44
C ILE A 427 14.18 3.79 8.38
N PRO A 428 13.93 4.70 9.34
CA PRO A 428 12.80 4.57 10.26
C PRO A 428 11.43 4.56 9.56
N GLY A 429 10.38 4.14 10.28
CA GLY A 429 9.01 4.12 9.78
C GLY A 429 8.57 5.49 9.26
N TRP A 430 7.93 5.53 8.09
CA TRP A 430 7.45 6.75 7.45
C TRP A 430 8.51 7.83 7.16
N ALA A 431 9.80 7.50 7.29
CA ALA A 431 10.89 8.45 7.03
C ALA A 431 11.05 8.71 5.53
N ASN A 432 11.39 9.96 5.20
CA ASN A 432 11.72 10.37 3.84
C ASN A 432 12.83 11.42 3.86
N GLU A 433 13.70 11.36 2.85
CA GLU A 433 14.79 12.31 2.69
C GLU A 433 15.21 12.38 1.22
N GLN A 434 15.82 13.50 0.83
CA GLN A 434 16.54 13.64 -0.43
C GLN A 434 17.80 14.47 -0.18
N GLY A 435 18.96 13.84 -0.37
CA GLY A 435 20.26 14.48 -0.16
C GLY A 435 21.29 13.99 -1.16
N PHE A 436 22.49 14.57 -1.12
CA PHE A 436 23.59 14.11 -1.97
C PHE A 436 23.82 12.62 -1.76
N PHE A 437 24.15 11.88 -2.83
CA PHE A 437 24.26 10.42 -2.75
C PHE A 437 25.19 9.94 -1.62
N TYR A 438 26.29 10.65 -1.35
CA TYR A 438 27.25 10.33 -0.28
C TYR A 438 26.78 10.71 1.14
N GLN A 439 25.73 11.52 1.26
CA GLN A 439 25.03 11.76 2.53
C GLN A 439 23.93 10.72 2.75
N THR A 440 23.35 10.21 1.66
CA THR A 440 22.31 9.18 1.70
C THR A 440 22.91 7.78 1.91
N ILE A 441 24.01 7.48 1.25
CA ILE A 441 24.71 6.19 1.32
C ILE A 441 25.90 6.33 2.29
N PRO A 442 25.92 5.59 3.42
CA PRO A 442 27.05 5.62 4.34
C PRO A 442 28.35 5.12 3.71
N GLY A 443 29.50 5.59 4.19
CA GLY A 443 30.79 4.99 3.86
C GLY A 443 31.38 5.32 2.49
N ILE A 444 30.82 6.28 1.74
CA ILE A 444 31.42 6.73 0.47
C ILE A 444 32.72 7.53 0.75
N PRO A 445 33.89 7.07 0.26
CA PRO A 445 35.15 7.77 0.47
C PRO A 445 35.13 9.20 -0.08
N ALA A 446 35.76 10.15 0.63
CA ALA A 446 35.76 11.57 0.25
C ALA A 446 36.26 11.81 -1.20
N ASN A 447 37.29 11.08 -1.62
CA ASN A 447 37.84 11.14 -2.98
C ASN A 447 36.95 10.48 -4.05
N GLN A 448 35.83 9.88 -3.67
CA GLN A 448 34.84 9.28 -4.56
C GLN A 448 33.48 10.01 -4.51
N GLN A 449 33.36 11.15 -3.81
CA GLN A 449 32.10 11.90 -3.73
C GLN A 449 31.78 12.70 -5.01
N THR A 450 32.72 12.76 -5.95
CA THR A 450 32.61 13.50 -7.23
C THR A 450 32.76 12.56 -8.44
N LEU A 451 32.12 11.39 -8.39
CA LEU A 451 32.18 10.40 -9.47
C LEU A 451 31.51 10.90 -10.74
N ALA A 452 32.23 10.85 -11.86
CA ALA A 452 31.75 11.31 -13.15
C ALA A 452 30.53 10.51 -13.67
N ASN A 453 30.52 9.19 -13.49
CA ASN A 453 29.36 8.34 -13.73
C ASN A 453 29.40 7.16 -12.77
N PHE A 454 28.26 6.72 -12.27
CA PHE A 454 28.13 5.56 -11.39
C PHE A 454 26.68 5.04 -11.39
N TYR A 455 26.49 3.85 -10.83
CA TYR A 455 25.17 3.32 -10.52
C TYR A 455 25.13 2.79 -9.09
N VAL A 456 23.93 2.70 -8.54
CA VAL A 456 23.70 2.17 -7.20
C VAL A 456 22.72 1.02 -7.30
N THR A 457 23.06 -0.12 -6.69
CA THR A 457 22.08 -1.17 -6.42
C THR A 457 21.79 -1.24 -4.93
N PHE A 458 20.62 -1.74 -4.57
CA PHE A 458 20.27 -1.94 -3.17
C PHE A 458 19.46 -3.21 -2.95
N ILE A 459 19.56 -3.76 -1.74
CA ILE A 459 18.65 -4.76 -1.16
C ILE A 459 18.04 -4.15 0.10
N ALA A 460 16.74 -4.32 0.29
CA ALA A 460 16.01 -3.81 1.45
C ALA A 460 15.22 -4.93 2.14
N SER A 461 15.14 -4.87 3.47
CA SER A 461 14.41 -5.85 4.29
C SER A 461 12.89 -5.82 4.09
N LYS A 462 12.36 -4.71 3.54
CA LYS A 462 10.96 -4.50 3.16
C LYS A 462 10.90 -3.53 1.97
N PRO A 463 9.78 -3.47 1.23
CA PRO A 463 9.59 -2.51 0.15
C PRO A 463 9.86 -1.07 0.59
N VAL A 464 10.70 -0.34 -0.16
CA VAL A 464 11.00 1.08 0.05
C VAL A 464 11.05 1.81 -1.29
N PHE A 465 10.51 3.02 -1.35
CA PHE A 465 10.67 3.86 -2.54
C PHE A 465 12.06 4.47 -2.53
N MET A 466 12.78 4.34 -3.65
CA MET A 466 14.07 5.01 -3.86
C MET A 466 14.08 5.67 -5.23
N PHE A 467 14.81 6.76 -5.33
CA PHE A 467 14.97 7.48 -6.58
C PHE A 467 16.29 8.23 -6.63
N SER A 468 16.81 8.38 -7.84
CA SER A 468 17.86 9.36 -8.15
C SER A 468 17.18 10.63 -8.64
N ALA A 469 17.57 11.78 -8.11
CA ALA A 469 17.02 13.06 -8.54
C ALA A 469 18.10 14.13 -8.63
N VAL A 470 17.94 15.00 -9.61
CA VAL A 470 18.57 16.30 -9.71
C VAL A 470 17.49 17.25 -10.21
N VAL A 471 16.98 18.08 -9.29
CA VAL A 471 16.16 19.23 -9.65
C VAL A 471 16.82 20.39 -8.95
N ASP A 472 17.65 21.11 -9.67
CA ASP A 472 18.31 22.29 -9.14
C ASP A 472 18.31 23.41 -10.18
N ASN A 473 18.32 24.64 -9.67
CA ASN A 473 18.28 25.85 -10.46
C ASN A 473 19.67 26.47 -10.63
N ARG A 474 20.72 25.67 -10.45
CA ARG A 474 22.10 26.03 -10.76
C ARG A 474 22.46 25.47 -12.11
N THR A 475 22.19 24.18 -12.35
CA THR A 475 22.46 23.52 -13.63
C THR A 475 21.29 23.54 -14.59
N ASP A 476 20.09 23.86 -14.10
CA ASP A 476 18.84 23.78 -14.87
C ASP A 476 18.62 22.36 -15.42
N ASP A 477 18.93 21.36 -14.59
CA ASP A 477 18.65 19.94 -14.85
C ASP A 477 17.40 19.49 -14.06
N ALA A 478 16.48 18.82 -14.76
CA ALA A 478 15.25 18.28 -14.21
C ALA A 478 15.23 16.79 -14.52
N PHE A 479 15.82 16.03 -13.59
CA PHE A 479 15.91 14.60 -13.67
C PHE A 479 15.39 13.99 -12.38
N GLN A 480 14.47 13.05 -12.50
CA GLN A 480 14.18 12.12 -11.44
C GLN A 480 13.87 10.76 -12.05
N GLN A 481 14.51 9.74 -11.49
CA GLN A 481 14.31 8.36 -11.88
C GLN A 481 14.00 7.55 -10.63
N ALA A 482 12.80 6.99 -10.58
CA ALA A 482 12.46 5.96 -9.61
C ALA A 482 13.35 4.72 -9.83
N ALA A 483 13.62 4.00 -8.75
CA ALA A 483 14.38 2.77 -8.80
C ALA A 483 13.75 1.75 -9.76
N ILE A 484 14.60 1.05 -10.50
CA ILE A 484 14.20 -0.01 -11.41
C ILE A 484 14.30 -1.35 -10.67
N PRO A 485 13.27 -2.22 -10.69
CA PRO A 485 13.34 -3.53 -10.07
C PRO A 485 14.41 -4.39 -10.75
N VAL A 486 15.26 -5.05 -9.95
CA VAL A 486 16.28 -6.00 -10.43
C VAL A 486 16.33 -7.23 -9.53
N PRO A 487 16.69 -8.42 -10.05
CA PRO A 487 16.87 -9.60 -9.21
C PRO A 487 17.93 -9.36 -8.13
N ALA A 488 17.69 -9.84 -6.91
CA ALA A 488 18.62 -9.65 -5.78
C ALA A 488 20.03 -10.17 -6.12
N GLY A 489 20.16 -11.25 -6.90
CA GLY A 489 21.46 -11.77 -7.34
C GLY A 489 22.29 -10.77 -8.17
N VAL A 490 21.66 -9.86 -8.92
CA VAL A 490 22.35 -8.80 -9.69
C VAL A 490 22.92 -7.73 -8.75
N THR A 491 22.35 -7.60 -7.56
CA THR A 491 22.79 -6.64 -6.55
C THR A 491 23.90 -7.18 -5.64
N SER A 492 24.18 -8.50 -5.70
CA SER A 492 25.21 -9.14 -4.89
C SER A 492 26.63 -8.66 -5.26
N VAL A 493 27.53 -8.67 -4.27
CA VAL A 493 28.97 -8.55 -4.52
C VAL A 493 29.56 -9.96 -4.60
N PRO A 494 30.15 -10.37 -5.73
CA PRO A 494 30.86 -11.64 -5.79
C PRO A 494 31.99 -11.66 -4.74
N GLY A 495 31.93 -12.58 -3.79
CA GLY A 495 33.06 -12.93 -2.91
C GLY A 495 33.17 -12.22 -1.56
N ALA A 496 32.11 -11.59 -1.02
CA ALA A 496 32.11 -11.24 0.41
C ALA A 496 31.85 -12.52 1.23
N PRO A 497 32.79 -13.00 2.06
CA PRO A 497 32.56 -14.21 2.84
C PRO A 497 31.43 -13.97 3.86
N PRO A 498 30.55 -14.95 4.11
CA PRO A 498 29.58 -14.85 5.19
C PRO A 498 30.31 -14.66 6.51
N THR A 499 29.75 -13.82 7.38
CA THR A 499 30.25 -13.66 8.75
C THR A 499 29.36 -14.43 9.70
N ALA A 500 29.95 -15.16 10.63
CA ALA A 500 29.23 -15.83 11.71
C ALA A 500 29.92 -15.52 13.05
N ALA A 501 29.12 -15.36 14.10
CA ALA A 501 29.59 -15.15 15.46
C ALA A 501 28.76 -15.98 16.43
N ILE A 502 29.44 -16.63 17.38
CA ILE A 502 28.80 -17.26 18.53
C ILE A 502 28.49 -16.15 19.54
N THR A 503 27.21 -15.95 19.85
CA THR A 503 26.76 -14.94 20.83
C THR A 503 26.54 -15.55 22.22
N SER A 504 26.32 -16.86 22.29
CA SER A 504 26.33 -17.61 23.55
C SER A 504 26.90 -19.01 23.31
N PRO A 505 27.84 -19.49 24.15
CA PRO A 505 28.48 -18.77 25.25
C PRO A 505 29.48 -17.72 24.76
N SER A 506 29.65 -16.62 25.50
CA SER A 506 30.54 -15.51 25.13
C SER A 506 32.04 -15.81 25.31
N GLY A 507 32.40 -17.05 25.63
CA GLY A 507 33.77 -17.50 25.90
C GLY A 507 33.84 -18.97 26.29
N ASN A 508 35.05 -19.42 26.66
CA ASN A 508 35.30 -20.81 27.04
C ASN A 508 34.49 -21.21 28.27
N LEU A 509 33.81 -22.35 28.21
CA LEU A 509 33.08 -22.96 29.33
C LEU A 509 33.75 -24.26 29.77
N THR A 510 33.81 -24.48 31.08
CA THR A 510 34.06 -25.81 31.67
C THR A 510 32.72 -26.43 32.03
N VAL A 511 32.46 -27.64 31.53
CA VAL A 511 31.16 -28.32 31.69
C VAL A 511 31.36 -29.68 32.32
N ALA A 512 30.48 -30.06 33.25
CA ALA A 512 30.49 -31.37 33.86
C ALA A 512 29.93 -32.44 32.90
N THR A 513 30.37 -33.68 33.02
CA THR A 513 29.82 -34.80 32.24
C THR A 513 28.30 -34.91 32.46
N GLY A 514 27.53 -34.82 31.37
CA GLY A 514 26.05 -34.87 31.39
C GLY A 514 25.36 -33.50 31.53
N GLN A 515 26.10 -32.39 31.65
CA GLN A 515 25.54 -31.04 31.69
C GLN A 515 25.15 -30.56 30.28
N ALA A 516 23.92 -30.05 30.13
CA ALA A 516 23.45 -29.44 28.89
C ALA A 516 24.05 -28.03 28.69
N VAL A 517 24.36 -27.69 27.43
CA VAL A 517 24.89 -26.38 27.02
C VAL A 517 24.09 -25.90 25.81
N SER A 518 23.64 -24.65 25.84
CA SER A 518 22.94 -24.02 24.71
C SER A 518 23.85 -23.08 23.95
N PHE A 519 23.87 -23.25 22.63
CA PHE A 519 24.63 -22.40 21.72
C PHE A 519 23.68 -21.48 20.96
N VAL A 520 24.05 -20.21 20.87
CA VAL A 520 23.34 -19.21 20.08
C VAL A 520 24.36 -18.52 19.20
N GLY A 521 24.02 -18.36 17.93
CA GLY A 521 24.86 -17.73 16.92
C GLY A 521 24.08 -16.72 16.11
N THR A 522 24.78 -15.77 15.52
CA THR A 522 24.26 -14.86 14.50
C THR A 522 25.13 -14.99 13.26
N GLY A 523 24.51 -14.97 12.09
CA GLY A 523 25.22 -14.90 10.82
C GLY A 523 24.65 -13.84 9.90
N SER A 524 25.46 -13.36 8.99
CA SER A 524 25.02 -12.52 7.87
C SER A 524 25.83 -12.86 6.63
N ASP A 525 25.14 -13.01 5.51
CA ASP A 525 25.77 -13.03 4.20
C ASP A 525 25.64 -11.62 3.58
N PRO A 526 26.74 -10.87 3.41
CA PRO A 526 26.70 -9.55 2.77
C PRO A 526 26.20 -9.57 1.32
N SER A 527 26.15 -10.75 0.68
CA SER A 527 25.61 -10.96 -0.66
C SER A 527 24.08 -11.16 -0.70
N GLY A 528 23.43 -11.30 0.46
CA GLY A 528 21.97 -11.44 0.58
C GLY A 528 21.43 -12.79 0.10
N LEU A 529 22.28 -13.80 -0.07
CA LEU A 529 21.89 -15.17 -0.34
C LEU A 529 21.45 -15.88 0.95
N PHE A 530 20.61 -16.92 0.80
CA PHE A 530 20.32 -17.85 1.88
C PHE A 530 21.63 -18.50 2.33
N PHE A 531 21.91 -18.48 3.63
CA PHE A 531 23.06 -19.17 4.22
C PHE A 531 22.58 -20.15 5.28
N THR A 532 23.14 -21.34 5.28
CA THR A 532 22.94 -22.35 6.33
C THR A 532 24.09 -22.28 7.32
N GLY A 533 23.75 -22.22 8.61
CA GLY A 533 24.70 -22.36 9.70
C GLY A 533 24.71 -23.79 10.24
N HIS A 534 25.91 -24.36 10.34
CA HIS A 534 26.15 -25.66 10.97
C HIS A 534 27.00 -25.47 12.23
N TRP A 535 26.64 -26.14 13.32
CA TRP A 535 27.47 -26.22 14.51
C TRP A 535 28.39 -27.43 14.42
N ASP A 536 29.70 -27.22 14.58
CA ASP A 536 30.71 -28.27 14.70
C ASP A 536 31.39 -28.13 16.07
N PHE A 537 31.37 -29.21 16.85
CA PHE A 537 31.95 -29.27 18.20
C PHE A 537 33.34 -29.93 18.23
N GLY A 538 33.87 -30.35 17.08
CA GLY A 538 35.22 -30.92 16.95
C GLY A 538 35.37 -32.37 17.41
N ASP A 539 34.28 -33.01 17.85
CA ASP A 539 34.20 -34.42 18.23
C ASP A 539 33.63 -35.32 17.11
N GLY A 540 33.37 -34.74 15.93
CA GLY A 540 32.75 -35.41 14.79
C GLY A 540 31.22 -35.38 14.79
N VAL A 541 30.59 -34.73 15.78
CA VAL A 541 29.14 -34.48 15.81
C VAL A 541 28.86 -33.08 15.26
N SER A 542 27.94 -33.00 14.30
CA SER A 542 27.41 -31.74 13.78
C SER A 542 25.89 -31.68 13.94
N VAL A 543 25.36 -30.48 14.19
CA VAL A 543 23.93 -30.22 14.31
C VAL A 543 23.55 -29.03 13.43
N ASP A 544 22.55 -29.23 12.58
CA ASP A 544 21.93 -28.17 11.77
C ASP A 544 21.12 -27.25 12.69
N GLY A 545 21.35 -25.94 12.64
CA GLY A 545 20.80 -25.06 13.66
C GLY A 545 20.75 -23.56 13.37
N LEU A 546 21.09 -23.11 12.17
CA LEU A 546 20.77 -21.76 11.73
C LEU A 546 20.24 -21.80 10.29
N SER A 547 18.95 -21.57 10.13
CA SER A 547 18.32 -21.28 8.85
C SER A 547 17.68 -19.90 8.98
N VAL A 548 18.11 -18.95 8.15
CA VAL A 548 17.35 -17.72 7.89
C VAL A 548 17.11 -17.63 6.39
#